data_AF-A0A9Q3HZ28-F1
#
_entry.id   AF-A0A9Q3HZ28-F1
#
_cell.length_a   1.000
_cell.length_b   1.000
_cell.length_c   1.000
_cell.angle_alpha   90.00
_cell.angle_beta   90.00
_cell.angle_gamma   90.00
#
_symmetry.space_group_name_H-M   'P 1'
#
loop_
_entity.id
_entity.type
_entity.pdbx_description
1 polymer ?
#
loop_
_entity_poly.entity_id
_entity_poly.type
_entity_poly.pdbx_seq_one_letter_code
_entity_poly.pdbx_strand_id
1 'polypeptide(L)'
;MRHDLIDVLYTYNNAFASDNEPLGAIKGHEVDIIINIHRPYPRVLRRPAYPASPRAREALEEHIQDLIQLGILRKVGHNEGV
;
A
#
# COMPACT_ATOMS: atom_id res chain seq x y z
N MET A 1 -29.95 23.49 1.75
CA MET A 1 -29.19 22.77 0.69
C MET A 1 -27.68 22.94 0.81
N ARG A 2 -27.09 24.16 0.77
CA ARG A 2 -25.61 24.30 0.94
C ARG A 2 -25.13 24.11 2.39
N HIS A 3 -25.93 24.47 3.39
CA HIS A 3 -25.60 24.27 4.81
C HIS A 3 -25.65 22.79 5.19
N ASP A 4 -26.74 22.11 4.86
CA ASP A 4 -26.95 20.71 5.20
C ASP A 4 -25.82 19.79 4.71
N LEU A 5 -25.24 20.06 3.54
CA LEU A 5 -24.08 19.31 3.04
C LEU A 5 -22.81 19.58 3.85
N ILE A 6 -22.54 20.84 4.20
CA ILE A 6 -21.38 21.20 5.02
C ILE A 6 -21.50 20.55 6.39
N ASP A 7 -22.69 20.58 6.99
CA ASP A 7 -22.94 19.97 8.30
C ASP A 7 -22.67 18.46 8.27
N VAL A 8 -23.09 17.76 7.21
CA VAL A 8 -22.81 16.33 7.01
C VAL A 8 -21.30 16.07 6.85
N LEU A 9 -20.61 16.85 6.01
CA LEU A 9 -19.17 16.69 5.79
C LEU A 9 -18.36 16.96 7.07
N TYR A 10 -18.79 17.93 7.89
CA TYR A 10 -18.17 18.21 9.18
C TYR A 10 -18.45 17.13 10.21
N THR A 11 -19.69 16.65 10.27
CA THR A 11 -20.11 15.62 11.24
C THR A 11 -19.44 14.28 10.97
N TYR A 12 -19.25 13.93 9.70
CA TYR A 12 -18.68 12.65 9.28
C TYR A 12 -17.30 12.81 8.61
N ASN A 13 -16.53 13.82 9.00
CA ASN A 13 -15.23 14.13 8.36
C ASN A 13 -14.30 12.91 8.26
N ASN A 14 -14.23 12.07 9.30
CA ASN A 14 -13.40 10.88 9.37
C ASN A 14 -13.88 9.72 8.47
N ALA A 15 -15.09 9.81 7.90
CA ALA A 15 -15.61 8.85 6.93
C ALA A 15 -15.09 9.11 5.51
N PHE A 16 -14.47 10.26 5.27
CA PHE A 16 -13.93 10.67 3.97
C PHE A 16 -12.41 10.68 4.01
N ALA A 17 -11.77 10.28 2.91
CA ALA A 17 -10.34 10.45 2.74
C ALA A 17 -10.02 11.95 2.60
N SER A 18 -8.99 12.42 3.28
CA SER A 18 -8.45 13.77 3.10
C SER A 18 -6.96 13.72 2.81
N ASP A 19 -6.37 14.84 2.37
CA ASP A 19 -4.93 14.94 2.13
C ASP A 19 -4.09 14.70 3.41
N ASN A 20 -4.67 15.01 4.59
CA ASN A 20 -4.02 14.83 5.89
C ASN A 20 -4.29 13.46 6.51
N GLU A 21 -5.41 12.83 6.14
CA GLU A 21 -5.84 11.51 6.59
C GLU A 21 -6.21 10.65 5.36
N PRO A 22 -5.22 10.31 4.52
CA PRO A 22 -5.44 9.38 3.42
C PRO A 22 -5.76 8.01 4.01
N LEU A 23 -6.71 7.29 3.38
CA LEU A 23 -7.11 5.93 3.74
C LEU A 23 -5.85 5.04 3.91
N GLY A 24 -5.41 4.85 5.15
CA GLY A 24 -4.17 4.17 5.50
C GLY A 24 -4.42 3.00 6.45
N ALA A 25 -3.50 2.03 6.43
CA ALA A 25 -3.45 0.78 7.19
C ALA A 25 -4.55 0.58 8.26
N ILE A 26 -5.74 0.14 7.83
CA ILE A 26 -6.84 -0.23 8.73
C ILE A 26 -6.38 -1.48 9.50
N LYS A 27 -6.21 -1.32 10.81
CA LYS A 27 -5.80 -2.42 11.71
C LYS A 27 -6.91 -3.46 11.82
N GLY A 28 -6.55 -4.75 11.83
CA GLY A 28 -7.52 -5.84 11.99
C GLY A 28 -8.08 -6.42 10.68
N HIS A 29 -7.48 -6.09 9.53
CA HIS A 29 -7.81 -6.65 8.22
C HIS A 29 -6.62 -7.42 7.62
N GLU A 30 -5.79 -8.01 8.48
CA GLU A 30 -4.67 -8.84 8.07
C GLU A 30 -5.18 -10.12 7.39
N VAL A 31 -4.66 -10.42 6.20
CA VAL A 31 -5.02 -11.63 5.44
C VAL A 31 -3.90 -12.64 5.58
N ASP A 32 -4.24 -13.84 6.05
CA ASP A 32 -3.33 -14.99 5.99
C ASP A 32 -3.48 -15.70 4.64
N ILE A 33 -2.40 -15.73 3.87
CA ILE A 33 -2.38 -16.33 2.53
C ILE A 33 -1.66 -17.68 2.62
N ILE A 34 -2.45 -18.75 2.65
CA ILE A 34 -1.94 -20.13 2.73
C ILE A 34 -1.75 -20.70 1.32
N ILE A 35 -0.55 -21.21 1.04
CA ILE A 35 -0.26 -21.88 -0.24
C ILE A 35 -0.62 -23.37 -0.12
N ASN A 36 -1.46 -23.87 -1.03
CA ASN A 36 -1.91 -25.27 -1.06
C ASN A 36 -0.87 -26.25 -1.65
N ILE A 37 0.42 -25.95 -1.56
CA ILE A 37 1.49 -26.81 -2.09
C ILE A 37 2.44 -27.21 -0.97
N HIS A 38 2.99 -28.41 -1.06
CA HIS A 38 3.98 -28.93 -0.12
C HIS A 38 5.38 -28.85 -0.71
N ARG A 39 6.40 -28.85 0.16
CA ARG A 39 7.81 -28.86 -0.27
C ARG A 39 8.08 -30.09 -1.17
N PRO A 40 8.97 -29.96 -2.18
CA PRO A 40 9.77 -28.78 -2.49
C PRO A 40 8.95 -27.71 -3.22
N TYR A 41 9.06 -26.46 -2.75
CA TYR A 41 8.45 -25.33 -3.44
C TYR A 41 9.08 -25.15 -4.83
N PRO A 42 8.33 -24.67 -5.83
CA PRO A 42 8.90 -24.25 -7.10
C PRO A 42 10.08 -23.31 -6.85
N ARG A 43 11.15 -23.43 -7.65
CA ARG A 43 12.25 -22.46 -7.56
C ARG A 43 11.66 -21.07 -7.74
N VAL A 44 11.93 -20.19 -6.79
CA VAL A 44 11.50 -18.79 -6.87
C VAL A 44 11.97 -18.26 -8.21
N LEU A 45 11.02 -17.89 -9.08
CA LEU A 45 11.32 -17.22 -10.34
C LEU A 45 11.77 -15.80 -10.00
N ARG A 46 13.02 -15.65 -9.54
CA ARG A 46 13.67 -14.34 -9.37
C ARG A 46 14.00 -13.81 -10.75
N ARG A 47 12.98 -13.31 -11.45
CA ARG A 47 13.20 -12.46 -12.61
C ARG A 47 13.68 -11.12 -12.08
N PRO A 48 14.77 -10.55 -12.63
CA PRO A 48 15.12 -9.17 -12.31
C PRO A 48 13.93 -8.28 -12.67
N ALA A 49 13.73 -7.21 -11.91
CA ALA A 49 12.77 -6.19 -12.30
C ALA A 49 13.12 -5.68 -13.70
N TYR A 50 12.11 -5.51 -14.55
CA TYR A 50 12.32 -4.93 -15.87
C TYR A 50 12.87 -3.50 -15.71
N PRO A 51 13.79 -3.07 -16.58
CA PRO A 51 14.34 -1.72 -16.50
C PRO A 51 13.22 -0.70 -16.77
N ALA A 52 13.05 0.26 -15.86
CA ALA A 52 12.17 1.41 -16.04
C ALA A 52 12.92 2.53 -16.76
N SER A 53 12.21 3.35 -17.55
CA SER A 53 12.79 4.57 -18.12
C SER A 53 13.10 5.58 -17.00
N PRO A 54 14.07 6.49 -17.17
CA PRO A 54 14.41 7.49 -16.13
C PRO A 54 13.19 8.29 -15.67
N ARG A 55 12.38 8.77 -16.62
CA ARG A 55 11.14 9.50 -16.35
C ARG A 55 10.12 8.67 -15.57
N ALA A 56 9.96 7.39 -15.92
CA ALA A 56 9.05 6.50 -15.20
C ALA A 56 9.55 6.25 -13.78
N ARG A 57 10.86 6.10 -13.58
CA ARG A 57 11.45 5.89 -12.26
C ARG A 57 11.24 7.10 -11.34
N GLU A 58 11.42 8.31 -11.84
CA GLU A 58 11.20 9.54 -11.07
C GLU A 58 9.74 9.67 -10.61
N ALA A 59 8.77 9.45 -11.51
CA ALA A 59 7.36 9.50 -11.17
C ALA A 59 6.94 8.39 -10.19
N LEU A 60 7.52 7.19 -10.31
CA LEU A 60 7.23 6.08 -9.40
C LEU A 60 7.84 6.30 -8.01
N GLU A 61 9.01 6.95 -7.92
CA GLU A 61 9.68 7.19 -6.64
C GLU A 61 8.82 8.03 -5.69
N GLU A 62 8.16 9.08 -6.20
CA GLU A 62 7.23 9.92 -5.41
C GLU A 62 6.14 9.06 -4.75
N HIS A 63 5.42 8.26 -5.56
CA HIS A 63 4.35 7.41 -5.05
C HIS A 63 4.85 6.29 -4.12
N ILE A 64 6.04 5.74 -4.37
CA ILE A 64 6.63 4.74 -3.48
C ILE A 64 6.92 5.35 -2.10
N GLN A 65 7.43 6.59 -2.05
CA GLN A 65 7.69 7.28 -0.80
C GLN A 65 6.39 7.55 -0.02
N ASP A 66 5.34 7.98 -0.70
CA ASP A 66 4.03 8.19 -0.07
C ASP A 66 3.52 6.88 0.56
N LEU A 67 3.57 5.78 -0.19
CA LEU A 67 3.12 4.47 0.32
C LEU A 67 3.95 3.97 1.50
N ILE A 68 5.24 4.32 1.58
CA ILE A 68 6.09 4.02 2.74
C ILE A 68 5.66 4.86 3.95
N GLN A 69 5.42 6.17 3.76
CA GLN A 69 4.97 7.06 4.84
C GLN A 69 3.61 6.64 5.40
N LEU A 70 2.71 6.14 4.54
CA LEU A 70 1.42 5.58 4.92
C LEU A 70 1.49 4.21 5.60
N GLY A 71 2.69 3.61 5.70
CA GLY A 71 2.88 2.28 6.27
C GLY A 71 2.30 1.14 5.42
N ILE A 72 1.94 1.40 4.17
CA ILE A 72 1.42 0.40 3.22
C ILE A 72 2.58 -0.43 2.67
N LEU A 73 3.70 0.22 2.33
CA LEU A 73 4.93 -0.43 1.91
C LEU A 73 5.97 -0.40 3.03
N ARG A 74 6.72 -1.50 3.17
CA ARG A 74 7.90 -1.57 4.04
C ARG A 74 9.05 -2.27 3.34
N LYS A 75 10.27 -1.91 3.71
CA LYS A 75 11.46 -2.64 3.29
C LYS A 75 11.51 -4.00 4.00
N VAL A 76 11.62 -5.07 3.23
CA VAL A 76 11.78 -6.44 3.74
C VAL A 76 13.22 -6.88 3.47
N GLY A 77 13.90 -7.35 4.50
CA GLY A 77 15.27 -7.85 4.39
C GLY A 77 15.34 -9.18 3.63
N HIS A 78 16.49 -9.46 3.01
CA HIS A 78 16.73 -10.73 2.31
C HIS A 78 16.53 -11.98 3.19
N ASN A 79 16.59 -11.81 4.51
CA ASN A 79 16.48 -12.89 5.51
C ASN A 79 15.11 -12.96 6.21
N GLU A 80 14.18 -12.04 5.91
CA GLU A 80 12.85 -12.03 6.54
C GLU A 80 11.83 -12.94 5.84
N GLY A 81 12.21 -13.57 4.72
CA GLY A 81 11.31 -14.35 3.85
C GLY A 81 11.65 -15.85 3.77
N VAL A 82 12.00 -16.49 4.89
CA VAL A 82 12.18 -17.96 4.98
C VAL A 82 11.35 -18.54 6.10
#